data_AF-A0A1U7EW22-F1
#
_entry.id   AF-A0A1U7EW22-F1
#
_cell.length_a   1.000
_cell.length_b   1.000
_cell.length_c   1.000
_cell.angle_alpha   90.00
_cell.angle_beta   90.00
_cell.angle_gamma   90.00
#
_symmetry.space_group_name_H-M   'P 1'
#
loop_
_entity.id
_entity.type
_entity.pdbx_description
1 polymer ?
#
loop_
_entity_poly.entity_id
_entity_poly.type
_entity_poly.pdbx_seq_one_letter_code
_entity_poly.pdbx_strand_id
1 'polypeptide(L)' 'MTDDTELTNDDRIDELTAEIDDLESRLDYLADLTVDRIDPPDHVDEQVLRGSLKVDRRKVRTKLDTKRRQLEAAREATNR' A
#
# COMPACT_ATOMS: atom_id res chain seq x y z
N MET A 1 0.53 1.30 -35.47
CA MET A 1 1.58 1.43 -34.45
C MET A 1 1.09 2.45 -33.43
N THR A 2 0.23 1.98 -32.53
CA THR A 2 -0.21 2.58 -31.26
C THR A 2 -1.12 1.52 -30.66
N ASP A 3 -0.52 0.47 -30.11
CA ASP A 3 -1.23 -0.38 -29.15
C ASP A 3 -1.22 0.39 -27.83
N ASP A 4 -2.06 1.44 -27.76
CA ASP A 4 -2.51 1.99 -26.50
C ASP A 4 -3.25 0.85 -25.82
N THR A 5 -2.55 0.17 -24.92
CA THR A 5 -3.09 -0.97 -24.19
C THR A 5 -4.12 -0.40 -23.22
N GLU A 6 -5.35 -0.21 -23.70
CA GLU A 6 -6.51 -0.08 -22.83
C GLU A 6 -6.54 -1.36 -22.01
N LEU A 7 -6.00 -1.29 -20.79
CA LEU A 7 -6.21 -2.31 -19.78
C LEU A 7 -7.71 -2.54 -19.74
N THR A 8 -8.13 -3.77 -20.01
CA THR A 8 -9.55 -4.11 -19.85
C THR A 8 -9.92 -3.86 -18.40
N ASN A 9 -11.21 -3.64 -18.11
CA ASN A 9 -11.64 -3.41 -16.73
C ASN A 9 -11.20 -4.56 -15.81
N ASP A 10 -11.05 -5.78 -16.35
CA ASP A 10 -10.51 -6.94 -15.64
C ASP A 10 -9.01 -6.80 -15.34
N ASP A 11 -8.18 -6.42 -16.32
CA ASP A 11 -6.74 -6.20 -16.09
C ASP A 11 -6.49 -5.11 -15.03
N ARG A 12 -7.34 -4.07 -15.01
CA ARG A 12 -7.27 -3.00 -14.00
C ARG A 12 -7.69 -3.47 -12.60
N ILE A 13 -8.67 -4.38 -12.52
CA ILE A 13 -9.10 -5.01 -11.27
C ILE A 13 -7.97 -5.90 -10.71
N ASP A 14 -7.30 -6.65 -11.58
CA ASP A 14 -6.18 -7.52 -11.20
C ASP A 14 -4.98 -6.70 -10.71
N GLU A 15 -4.63 -5.61 -11.41
CA GLU A 15 -3.57 -4.69 -10.97
C GLU A 15 -3.89 -4.06 -9.60
N LEU A 16 -5.11 -3.56 -9.41
CA LEU A 16 -5.54 -2.98 -8.14
C LEU A 16 -5.54 -4.01 -7.01
N THR A 17 -5.90 -5.26 -7.30
CA THR A 17 -5.87 -6.36 -6.33
C THR A 17 -4.44 -6.68 -5.92
N ALA A 18 -3.52 -6.82 -6.87
CA ALA A 18 -2.10 -7.05 -6.59
C ALA A 18 -1.46 -5.91 -5.79
N GLU A 19 -1.79 -4.65 -6.10
CA GLU A 19 -1.34 -3.50 -5.31
C GLU A 19 -1.90 -3.50 -3.88
N ILE A 20 -3.14 -3.94 -3.70
CA ILE A 20 -3.75 -4.07 -2.36
C ILE A 20 -3.02 -5.14 -1.55
N ASP A 21 -2.76 -6.31 -2.13
CA ASP A 21 -2.05 -7.41 -1.47
C ASP A 21 -0.62 -7.02 -1.04
N ASP A 22 0.11 -6.27 -1.88
CA ASP A 22 1.43 -5.71 -1.53
C ASP A 22 1.32 -4.72 -0.35
N LEU A 23 0.33 -3.84 -0.38
CA LEU A 23 0.12 -2.85 0.68
C LEU A 23 -0.30 -3.49 2.00
N GLU A 24 -1.09 -4.55 1.97
CA GLU A 24 -1.46 -5.35 3.15
C GLU A 24 -0.24 -6.07 3.72
N SER A 25 0.54 -6.74 2.88
CA SER A 25 1.79 -7.40 3.29
C SER A 25 2.78 -6.40 3.91
N ARG A 26 2.89 -5.21 3.33
CA ARG A 26 3.72 -4.12 3.86
C ARG A 26 3.17 -3.59 5.18
N LEU A 27 1.85 -3.51 5.34
CA LEU A 27 1.24 -3.09 6.60
C LEU A 27 1.56 -4.08 7.72
N ASP A 28 1.48 -5.38 7.44
CA ASP A 28 1.79 -6.45 8.38
C ASP A 28 3.27 -6.43 8.76
N TYR A 29 4.17 -6.30 7.79
CA TYR A 29 5.59 -6.09 8.06
C TYR A 29 5.82 -4.87 8.96
N LEU A 30 5.21 -3.72 8.63
CA LEU A 30 5.36 -2.52 9.45
C LEU A 30 4.74 -2.68 10.83
N ALA A 31 3.70 -3.49 11.00
CA ALA A 31 3.06 -3.77 12.29
C ALA A 31 3.94 -4.64 13.19
N ASP A 32 4.60 -5.64 12.60
CA ASP A 32 5.56 -6.55 13.27
C ASP A 32 6.94 -5.89 13.49
N LEU A 33 7.26 -4.85 12.73
CA LEU A 33 8.43 -4.01 12.95
C LEU A 33 8.25 -3.24 14.27
N THR A 34 9.02 -3.62 15.29
CA THR A 34 9.19 -2.85 16.53
C THR A 34 10.46 -2.02 16.42
N VAL A 35 10.56 -0.90 17.16
CA VAL A 35 11.79 -0.11 17.15
C VAL A 35 12.98 -0.90 17.69
N ASP A 36 12.74 -1.87 18.57
CA ASP A 36 13.76 -2.81 19.07
C ASP A 36 14.32 -3.74 17.99
N ARG A 37 13.63 -3.89 16.84
CA ARG A 37 14.08 -4.68 15.68
C ARG A 37 14.74 -3.83 14.59
N ILE A 38 14.70 -2.51 14.74
CA ILE A 38 15.37 -1.58 13.84
C ILE A 38 16.75 -1.33 14.44
N ASP A 39 17.80 -1.83 13.81
CA ASP A 39 19.17 -1.48 14.18
C ASP A 39 19.41 -0.03 13.74
N PRO A 40 19.38 0.96 14.65
CA PRO A 40 19.44 2.34 14.25
C PRO A 40 20.87 2.68 13.83
N PRO A 41 21.05 3.52 12.80
CA PRO A 41 22.35 4.14 12.57
C PRO A 41 22.83 4.82 13.85
N ASP A 42 24.15 4.82 14.08
CA ASP A 42 24.76 5.56 15.19
C ASP A 42 24.14 6.97 15.24
N HIS A 43 23.46 7.29 16.35
CA HIS A 43 22.81 8.58 16.66
C HIS A 43 21.33 8.81 16.25
N VAL A 44 20.54 7.81 15.84
CA VAL A 44 19.09 8.02 15.69
C VAL A 44 18.33 7.77 16.99
N ASP A 45 17.66 8.81 17.50
CA ASP A 45 16.80 8.70 18.67
C ASP A 45 15.61 7.75 18.44
N GLU A 46 15.36 6.88 19.42
CA GLU A 46 14.24 5.92 19.40
C GLU A 46 12.88 6.59 19.13
N GLN A 47 12.67 7.80 19.67
CA GLN A 47 11.45 8.57 19.45
C GLN A 47 11.27 8.99 17.98
N VAL A 48 12.37 9.30 17.29
CA VAL A 48 12.36 9.65 15.86
C VAL A 48 11.98 8.41 15.05
N LEU A 49 12.54 7.25 15.38
CA LEU A 49 12.21 5.97 14.72
C LEU A 49 10.74 5.60 14.94
N ARG A 50 10.23 5.69 16.17
CA ARG A 50 8.80 5.46 16.49
C ARG A 50 7.90 6.42 15.72
N GLY A 51 8.31 7.69 15.63
CA GLY A 51 7.61 8.72 14.86
C GLY A 51 7.53 8.40 13.37
N SER A 52 8.67 8.07 12.77
CA SER A 52 8.76 7.70 11.36
C SER A 52 7.92 6.47 11.04
N LEU A 53 8.05 5.40 11.85
CA LEU A 53 7.28 4.18 11.69
C LEU A 53 5.76 4.43 11.76
N LYS A 54 5.32 5.29 12.68
CA LYS A 54 3.91 5.69 12.79
C LYS A 54 3.43 6.45 11.55
N VAL A 55 4.27 7.34 11.01
CA VAL A 55 3.96 8.08 9.78
C VAL A 55 3.87 7.14 8.58
N ASP A 56 4.80 6.19 8.46
CA ASP A 56 4.81 5.24 7.35
C ASP A 56 3.63 4.29 7.40
N ARG A 57 3.29 3.75 8.58
CA ARG A 57 2.03 2.99 8.79
C ARG A 57 0.81 3.79 8.36
N ARG A 58 0.74 5.08 8.72
CA ARG A 58 -0.38 5.96 8.32
C ARG A 58 -0.44 6.11 6.80
N LYS A 59 0.68 6.38 6.14
CA LYS A 59 0.75 6.51 4.67
C LYS A 59 0.28 5.24 3.96
N VAL A 60 0.76 4.08 4.40
CA VAL A 60 0.38 2.78 3.82
C VAL A 60 -1.12 2.55 3.97
N ARG A 61 -1.71 2.80 5.16
CA ARG A 61 -3.16 2.70 5.36
C ARG A 61 -3.96 3.62 4.44
N THR A 62 -3.57 4.89 4.33
CA THR A 62 -4.25 5.83 3.44
C THR A 62 -4.18 5.40 1.97
N LYS A 63 -3.04 4.86 1.55
CA LYS A 63 -2.88 4.33 0.19
C LYS A 63 -3.75 3.08 -0.04
N LEU A 64 -3.78 2.16 0.92
CA LEU A 64 -4.62 0.96 0.89
C LEU A 64 -6.11 1.31 0.79
N ASP A 65 -6.59 2.24 1.62
CA ASP A 65 -7.99 2.70 1.58
C ASP A 65 -8.34 3.32 0.22
N THR A 66 -7.41 4.08 -0.36
CA THR A 66 -7.59 4.68 -1.68
C THR A 66 -7.68 3.60 -2.76
N LYS A 67 -6.79 2.61 -2.72
CA LYS A 67 -6.77 1.51 -3.70
C LYS A 67 -8.01 0.61 -3.60
N ARG A 68 -8.48 0.33 -2.37
CA ARG A 68 -9.74 -0.39 -2.14
C ARG A 68 -10.95 0.34 -2.72
N ARG A 69 -11.04 1.66 -2.56
CA ARG A 69 -12.10 2.46 -3.20
C ARG A 69 -12.01 2.44 -4.72
N GLN A 70 -10.80 2.48 -5.28
CA GLN A 70 -10.59 2.37 -6.72
C GLN A 70 -11.02 0.99 -7.24
N LEU A 71 -10.72 -0.08 -6.51
CA LEU A 71 -11.12 -1.44 -6.85
C LEU A 71 -12.64 -1.60 -6.81
N GLU A 72 -13.30 -1.06 -5.79
CA GLU A 72 -14.76 -1.07 -5.68
C GLU A 72 -15.41 -0.30 -6.85
N ALA A 73 -14.93 0.90 -7.15
CA ALA A 73 -15.42 1.68 -8.29
C ALA A 73 -15.19 0.98 -9.64
N ALA A 74 -14.05 0.30 -9.81
CA ALA A 74 -13.78 -0.48 -11.02
C ALA A 74 -14.75 -1.67 -11.14
N ARG A 75 -14.99 -2.42 -10.05
CA ARG A 75 -15.95 -3.53 -10.01
C ARG A 75 -17.39 -3.08 -10.28
N GLU A 76 -17.79 -1.91 -9.77
CA GLU A 76 -19.11 -1.33 -10.07
C GLU A 76 -19.25 -0.94 -11.55
N ALA A 77 -18.17 -0.42 -12.15
CA ALA A 77 -18.16 -0.05 -13.57
C ALA A 77 -18.24 -1.27 -14.50
N THR A 78 -17.63 -2.40 -14.12
CA THR A 78 -17.72 -3.67 -14.88
C THR A 78 -19.10 -4.32 -14.79
N ASN A 79 -19.84 -4.11 -13.70
CA ASN A 79 -21.17 -4.72 -13.47
C ASN A 79 -22.35 -3.88 -14.00
N ARG A 80 -22.10 -2.75 -14.68
CA ARG A 80 -23.13 -1.91 -15.33
C ARG A 80 -23.24 -2.20 -16.82
#